data_AF-A0A845YPK3-F1
#
_entry.id   AF-A0A845YPK3-F1
#
_cell.length_a   1.000
_cell.length_b   1.000
_cell.length_c   1.000
_cell.angle_alpha   90.00
_cell.angle_beta   90.00
_cell.angle_gamma   90.00
#
_symmetry.space_group_name_H-M   'P 1'
#
loop_
_entity.id
_entity.type
_entity.pdbx_description
1 polymer ?
#
loop_
_entity_poly.entity_id
_entity_poly.type
_entity_poly.pdbx_seq_one_letter_code
_entity_poly.pdbx_strand_id
1 'polypeptide(L)'
;SALDIPSQRLLQLYYQEAFTQTDIARQLSIQQYQVSRKLSRIRQQLLLRVASWSKECLHTPTDPNVLASVSEVIHEWLQRYYMPEPLRESE
;
A
#
# COMPACT_ATOMS: atom_id res chain seq x y z
N SER A 1 2.78 -12.90 9.12
CA SER A 1 4.13 -12.36 8.82
C SER A 1 4.00 -10.90 8.42
N ALA A 2 5.00 -10.04 8.68
CA ALA A 2 4.94 -8.60 8.37
C ALA A 2 5.24 -8.31 6.87
N LEU A 3 5.17 -7.04 6.43
CA LEU A 3 5.78 -6.61 5.16
C LEU A 3 7.30 -6.63 5.30
N ASP A 4 8.03 -7.11 4.29
CA ASP A 4 9.49 -7.11 4.28
C ASP A 4 10.05 -5.68 4.09
N ILE A 5 11.30 -5.46 4.53
CA ILE A 5 11.96 -4.15 4.49
C ILE A 5 11.97 -3.53 3.07
N PRO A 6 12.26 -4.28 1.98
CA PRO A 6 12.19 -3.74 0.62
C PRO A 6 10.81 -3.22 0.25
N SER A 7 9.74 -3.92 0.64
CA SER A 7 8.37 -3.49 0.37
C SER A 7 7.99 -2.25 1.18
N GLN A 8 8.41 -2.17 2.44
CA GLN A 8 8.22 -0.98 3.26
C GLN A 8 8.94 0.24 2.66
N ARG A 9 10.20 0.06 2.22
CA ARG A 9 10.96 1.13 1.58
C ARG A 9 10.30 1.60 0.29
N LEU A 10 9.77 0.68 -0.50
CA LEU A 10 9.06 1.03 -1.74
C LEU A 10 7.78 1.85 -1.46
N LEU A 11 7.05 1.53 -0.39
CA LEU A 11 5.88 2.30 0.04
C LEU A 11 6.28 3.71 0.51
N GLN A 12 7.38 3.85 1.26
CA GLN A 12 7.90 5.15 1.69
C GLN A 12 8.26 6.03 0.49
N LEU A 13 9.04 5.50 -0.46
CA LEU A 13 9.42 6.25 -1.67
C LEU A 13 8.19 6.76 -2.42
N TYR A 14 7.15 5.92 -2.53
CA TYR A 14 5.95 6.24 -3.31
C TYR A 14 4.98 7.18 -2.58
N TYR A 15 4.65 6.89 -1.32
CA TYR A 15 3.61 7.64 -0.59
C TYR A 15 4.16 8.77 0.28
N GLN A 16 5.33 8.58 0.90
CA GLN A 16 5.89 9.58 1.84
C GLN A 16 6.80 10.57 1.10
N GLU A 17 7.69 10.08 0.23
CA GLU A 17 8.61 10.92 -0.55
C GLU A 17 7.96 11.41 -1.87
N ALA A 18 6.73 10.98 -2.16
CA ALA A 18 5.94 11.35 -3.34
C ALA A 18 6.67 11.10 -4.69
N PHE A 19 7.60 10.14 -4.74
CA PHE A 19 8.30 9.81 -5.98
C PHE A 19 7.39 9.13 -6.99
N THR A 20 7.55 9.51 -8.25
CA THR A 20 6.88 8.79 -9.34
C THR A 20 7.48 7.39 -9.51
N GLN A 21 6.74 6.49 -10.15
CA GLN A 21 7.26 5.15 -10.43
C GLN A 21 8.52 5.19 -11.33
N THR A 22 8.68 6.24 -12.14
CA THR A 22 9.87 6.48 -12.96
C THR A 22 11.07 6.91 -12.12
N ASP A 23 10.86 7.77 -11.11
CA ASP A 23 11.94 8.19 -10.20
C ASP A 23 12.43 7.03 -9.35
N ILE A 24 11.50 6.23 -8.82
CA ILE A 24 11.83 5.01 -8.07
C ILE A 24 12.58 4.02 -8.95
N ALA A 25 12.15 3.84 -10.21
CA ALA A 25 12.81 2.97 -11.17
C ALA A 25 14.27 3.38 -11.40
N ARG A 26 14.52 4.68 -11.55
CA ARG A 26 15.87 5.24 -11.67
C ARG A 26 16.71 4.98 -10.41
N GLN A 27 16.16 5.25 -9.23
CA GLN A 27 16.88 5.07 -7.95
C GLN A 27 17.22 3.60 -7.67
N LEU A 28 16.34 2.68 -8.06
CA LEU A 28 16.51 1.24 -7.84
C LEU A 28 17.19 0.53 -9.02
N SER A 29 17.55 1.25 -10.10
CA SER A 29 18.11 0.69 -11.33
C SER A 29 17.28 -0.45 -11.91
N ILE A 30 15.95 -0.28 -11.94
CA ILE A 30 14.98 -1.21 -12.52
C ILE A 30 14.07 -0.50 -13.53
N GLN A 31 13.24 -1.26 -14.23
CA GLN A 31 12.24 -0.69 -15.15
C GLN A 31 10.99 -0.22 -14.39
N GLN A 32 10.36 0.86 -14.86
CA GLN A 32 9.16 1.44 -14.22
C GLN A 32 8.01 0.43 -14.09
N TYR A 33 7.80 -0.45 -15.08
CA TYR A 33 6.77 -1.49 -14.96
C TYR A 33 7.04 -2.47 -13.81
N GLN A 34 8.31 -2.69 -13.46
CA GLN A 34 8.66 -3.55 -12.32
C GLN A 34 8.29 -2.88 -10.99
N VAL A 35 8.40 -1.55 -10.90
CA VAL A 35 7.91 -0.75 -9.77
C VAL A 35 6.40 -0.91 -9.64
N SER A 36 5.65 -0.72 -10.73
CA SER A 36 4.20 -0.91 -10.77
C SER A 36 3.79 -2.29 -10.24
N ARG A 37 4.41 -3.36 -10.76
CA ARG A 37 4.10 -4.73 -10.34
C ARG A 37 4.43 -4.98 -8.87
N LYS A 38 5.54 -4.43 -8.35
CA LYS A 38 5.90 -4.55 -6.93
C LYS A 38 4.87 -3.84 -6.04
N LEU A 39 4.48 -2.60 -6.36
CA LEU A 39 3.43 -1.87 -5.63
C LEU A 39 2.09 -2.62 -5.62
N SER A 40 1.66 -3.15 -6.76
CA SER A 40 0.42 -3.92 -6.85
C SER A 40 0.47 -5.22 -6.05
N ARG A 41 1.61 -5.93 -6.06
CA ARG A 41 1.78 -7.14 -5.24
C ARG A 41 1.71 -6.83 -3.75
N ILE A 42 2.30 -5.72 -3.31
CA ILE A 42 2.24 -5.27 -1.91
C ILE A 42 0.79 -4.98 -1.50
N ARG A 43 0.04 -4.23 -2.32
CA ARG A 43 -1.38 -3.96 -2.07
C ARG A 43 -2.22 -5.25 -2.02
N GLN A 44 -1.98 -6.18 -2.93
CA GLN A 44 -2.66 -7.47 -2.94
C GLN A 44 -2.35 -8.29 -1.67
N GLN A 45 -1.10 -8.29 -1.20
CA GLN A 45 -0.74 -8.96 0.05
C GLN A 45 -1.45 -8.35 1.27
N LEU A 46 -1.57 -7.02 1.32
CA LEU A 46 -2.34 -6.33 2.36
C LEU A 46 -3.82 -6.69 2.28
N LEU A 47 -4.40 -6.68 1.08
CA LEU A 47 -5.80 -7.06 0.84
C LEU A 47 -6.11 -8.47 1.32
N LEU A 48 -5.27 -9.43 0.95
CA LEU A 48 -5.43 -10.81 1.39
C LEU A 48 -5.37 -10.95 2.91
N ARG A 49 -4.49 -10.20 3.57
CA ARG A 49 -4.41 -10.24 5.04
C ARG A 49 -5.65 -9.64 5.70
N VAL A 50 -6.12 -8.49 5.24
CA VAL A 50 -7.33 -7.85 5.75
C VAL A 50 -8.54 -8.75 5.51
N ALA A 51 -8.66 -9.34 4.32
CA ALA A 51 -9.74 -10.27 3.99
C ALA A 51 -9.69 -11.55 4.85
N SER A 52 -8.52 -12.15 5.06
CA SER A 52 -8.33 -13.30 5.93
C SER A 52 -8.69 -12.98 7.38
N TRP A 53 -8.16 -11.88 7.93
CA TRP A 53 -8.48 -11.43 9.29
C TRP A 53 -9.97 -11.13 9.46
N SER A 54 -10.58 -10.46 8.47
CA SER A 54 -12.02 -10.17 8.47
C SER A 54 -12.85 -11.46 8.46
N LYS A 55 -12.45 -12.47 7.67
CA LYS A 55 -13.14 -13.77 7.64
C LYS A 55 -13.04 -14.50 8.97
N GLU A 56 -11.86 -14.48 9.60
CA GLU A 56 -11.61 -15.10 10.90
C GLU A 56 -12.38 -14.41 12.04
N CYS A 57 -12.47 -13.08 12.03
CA CYS A 57 -13.12 -12.33 13.11
C CYS A 57 -14.64 -12.14 12.92
N LEU A 58 -15.13 -11.99 11.69
CA LEU A 58 -16.52 -11.62 11.39
C LEU A 58 -17.35 -12.75 10.78
N HIS A 59 -16.75 -13.93 10.52
CA HIS A 59 -17.40 -15.10 9.89
C HIS A 59 -18.18 -14.79 8.59
N THR A 60 -17.92 -13.66 7.94
CA THR A 60 -18.66 -13.20 6.77
C THR A 60 -18.00 -13.74 5.49
N PRO A 61 -18.75 -14.32 4.54
CA PRO A 61 -18.18 -14.78 3.27
C PRO A 61 -17.66 -13.59 2.45
N THR A 62 -16.51 -13.80 1.83
CA THR A 62 -15.77 -12.76 1.11
C THR A 62 -16.43 -12.50 -0.25
N ASP A 63 -17.38 -11.57 -0.29
CA ASP A 63 -18.01 -11.09 -1.52
C ASP A 63 -16.94 -10.36 -2.40
N PRO A 64 -16.81 -10.70 -3.70
CA PRO A 64 -15.90 -10.02 -4.61
C PRO A 64 -16.08 -8.49 -4.68
N ASN A 65 -17.30 -7.98 -4.49
CA ASN A 65 -17.56 -6.54 -4.43
C ASN A 65 -16.96 -5.92 -3.17
N VAL A 66 -17.00 -6.64 -2.05
CA VAL A 66 -16.32 -6.21 -0.81
C VAL A 66 -14.80 -6.19 -1.02
N LEU A 67 -14.23 -7.15 -1.74
CA LEU A 67 -12.79 -7.15 -2.05
C LEU A 67 -12.35 -5.95 -2.90
N ALA A 68 -13.16 -5.56 -3.89
CA ALA A 68 -12.89 -4.38 -4.70
C ALA A 68 -12.92 -3.09 -3.86
N SER A 69 -13.94 -2.93 -3.01
CA SER A 69 -14.02 -1.81 -2.06
C SER A 69 -12.84 -1.78 -1.08
N VAL A 70 -12.41 -2.94 -0.58
CA VAL A 70 -11.26 -3.01 0.35
C VAL A 70 -9.94 -2.63 -0.35
N SER A 71 -9.80 -2.86 -1.67
CA SER A 71 -8.62 -2.42 -2.42
C SER A 71 -8.46 -0.89 -2.43
N GLU A 72 -9.55 -0.15 -2.65
CA GLU A 72 -9.54 1.32 -2.56
C GLU A 72 -9.27 1.79 -1.14
N VAL A 73 -9.92 1.19 -0.13
CA VAL A 73 -9.68 1.49 1.29
C VAL A 73 -8.22 1.27 1.68
N ILE A 74 -7.56 0.22 1.15
CA ILE A 74 -6.13 -0.01 1.39
C ILE A 74 -5.28 1.09 0.76
N HIS A 75 -5.64 1.57 -0.44
CA HIS A 75 -4.93 2.66 -1.06
C HIS A 75 -5.05 3.95 -0.24
N GLU A 76 -6.26 4.33 0.17
CA GLU A 76 -6.51 5.48 1.03
C GLU A 76 -5.81 5.36 2.39
N TRP A 77 -5.86 4.18 3.01
CA TRP A 77 -5.17 3.91 4.27
C TRP A 77 -3.65 4.08 4.12
N LEU A 78 -3.06 3.55 3.05
CA LEU A 78 -1.63 3.72 2.78
C LEU A 78 -1.28 5.20 2.58
N GLN A 79 -2.07 5.94 1.81
CA GLN A 79 -1.86 7.39 1.65
C GLN A 79 -1.86 8.10 3.00
N ARG A 80 -2.85 7.84 3.85
CA ARG A 80 -2.97 8.47 5.17
C ARG A 80 -1.88 8.05 6.15
N TYR A 81 -1.47 6.79 6.11
CA TYR A 81 -0.44 6.25 7.01
C TYR A 81 0.96 6.82 6.71
N TYR A 82 1.27 7.02 5.42
CA TYR A 82 2.56 7.54 4.98
C TYR A 82 2.57 9.05 4.75
N MET A 83 1.41 9.72 4.69
CA MET A 83 1.35 11.18 4.72
C MET A 83 1.90 11.66 6.07
N PRO A 84 2.92 12.53 6.09
CA PRO A 84 3.27 13.23 7.31
C PRO A 84 2.06 14.07 7.73
N GLU A 85 1.70 14.00 9.02
CA GLU A 85 0.69 14.90 9.59
C GLU A 85 1.12 16.33 9.23
N PRO A 86 0.26 17.13 8.57
CA PRO A 86 0.63 18.50 8.26
C PRO A 86 1.05 19.13 9.58
N LEU A 87 2.25 19.70 9.62
CA LEU A 87 2.73 20.50 10.74
C LEU A 87 1.58 21.46 11.05
N ARG A 88 0.88 21.22 12.16
CA ARG A 88 -0.01 22.20 12.74
C ARG A 88 0.92 23.35 13.08
N GLU A 89 0.98 24.34 12.21
CA GLU A 89 1.57 25.63 12.54
C GLU A 89 0.85 26.07 13.81
N SER A 90 1.60 26.05 14.91
CA SER A 90 1.12 26.52 16.21
C SER A 90 0.78 27.99 16.04
N GLU A 91 -0.52 28.31 16.07
CA GLU A 91 -1.00 29.69 16.27
C GLU A 91 -0.57 30.22 17.65
#